data_AF-A0A0A1F9J0-F1
#
_entry.id   AF-A0A0A1F9J0-F1
#
_cell.length_a   1.000
_cell.length_b   1.000
_cell.length_c   1.000
_cell.angle_alpha   90.00
_cell.angle_beta   90.00
_cell.angle_gamma   90.00
#
_symmetry.space_group_name_H-M   'P 1'
#
loop_
_entity.id
_entity.type
_entity.pdbx_description
1 polymer ?
#
loop_
_entity_poly.entity_id
_entity_poly.type
_entity_poly.pdbx_seq_one_letter_code
_entity_poly.pdbx_strand_id
1 'polypeptide(L)' 'MEELGLICKQPGRHAYKQATVEGIDIPNGLNRQFVVDAPNQVWCGDITYIWAQGC' A
#
# COMPACT_ATOMS: atom_id res chain seq x y z
N MET A 1 2.64 8.72 -24.51
CA MET A 1 1.18 8.48 -24.48
C MET A 1 0.45 9.49 -25.34
N GLU A 2 0.71 10.79 -25.15
CA GLU A 2 0.13 11.87 -25.96
C GLU A 2 0.51 11.81 -27.45
N GLU A 3 1.79 11.55 -27.76
CA GLU A 3 2.28 11.41 -29.15
C GLU A 3 1.65 10.26 -29.95
N LEU A 4 1.12 9.24 -29.26
CA LEU A 4 0.43 8.09 -29.86
C LEU A 4 -1.10 8.21 -29.75
N GLY A 5 -1.63 9.35 -29.28
CA GLY A 5 -3.08 9.54 -29.10
C GLY A 5 -3.73 8.61 -28.06
N LEU A 6 -2.95 8.03 -27.15
CA LEU A 6 -3.44 7.07 -26.18
C LEU A 6 -4.04 7.79 -24.97
N ILE A 7 -5.35 7.59 -24.76
CA ILE A 7 -6.08 8.15 -23.63
C ILE A 7 -6.01 7.17 -22.45
N CYS A 8 -5.40 7.60 -21.35
CA CYS A 8 -5.38 6.81 -20.12
C CYS A 8 -6.74 6.94 -19.40
N LYS A 9 -7.45 5.82 -19.21
CA LYS A 9 -8.56 5.73 -18.26
C LYS A 9 -8.02 5.24 -16.92
N GLN A 10 -7.50 6.16 -16.12
CA GLN A 10 -7.21 5.80 -14.73
C GLN A 10 -8.53 5.56 -14.01
N PRO A 11 -8.67 4.45 -13.26
CA PRO A 11 -9.83 4.27 -12.39
C PRO A 11 -9.92 5.46 -11.44
N GLY A 12 -11.16 5.91 -11.20
CA GLY A 12 -11.41 6.98 -10.23
C GLY A 12 -10.89 6.61 -8.85
N ARG A 13 -10.79 7.60 -7.96
CA ARG A 13 -10.32 7.40 -6.58
C ARG A 13 -11.03 6.19 -5.97
N HIS A 14 -10.24 5.20 -5.54
CA HIS A 14 -10.78 4.01 -4.92
C HIS A 14 -11.62 4.38 -3.70
N ALA A 15 -12.81 3.79 -3.59
CA ALA A 15 -13.74 4.02 -2.49
C ALA A 15 -13.35 3.28 -1.18
N TYR A 16 -12.14 2.74 -1.11
CA TYR A 16 -11.67 2.05 0.09
C TYR A 16 -11.56 3.04 1.24
N LYS A 17 -12.13 2.66 2.37
CA LYS A 17 -11.99 3.42 3.61
C LYS A 17 -10.52 3.37 4.02
N GLN A 18 -9.95 4.54 4.28
CA GLN A 18 -8.63 4.62 4.86
C GLN A 18 -8.70 4.07 6.29
N ALA A 19 -7.96 3.01 6.58
CA ALA A 19 -7.80 2.53 7.95
C ALA A 19 -6.91 3.53 8.70
N THR A 20 -7.53 4.44 9.45
CA THR A 20 -6.83 5.45 10.26
C THR A 20 -6.55 4.99 11.69
N VAL A 21 -7.11 3.85 12.08
CA VAL A 21 -6.99 3.27 13.42
C VAL A 21 -6.65 1.79 13.26
N GLU A 22 -5.73 1.31 14.08
CA GLU A 22 -5.38 -0.11 14.13
C GLU A 22 -6.59 -0.94 14.60
N GLY A 23 -6.78 -2.10 13.98
CA GLY A 23 -7.78 -3.05 14.46
C GLY A 23 -7.34 -3.62 15.80
N ILE A 24 -8.15 -3.44 16.85
CA ILE A 24 -7.87 -3.93 18.21
C ILE A 24 -7.61 -5.45 18.20
N ASP A 25 -8.30 -6.18 17.32
CA ASP A 25 -8.21 -7.64 17.20
C ASP A 25 -6.96 -8.13 16.45
N ILE A 26 -6.25 -7.25 15.75
CA ILE A 26 -5.06 -7.56 14.94
C ILE A 26 -4.00 -6.49 15.19
N PRO A 27 -3.27 -6.56 16.33
CA PRO A 27 -2.26 -5.58 16.66
C PRO A 27 -1.08 -5.63 15.69
N ASN A 28 -0.58 -4.47 15.27
CA ASN A 28 0.61 -4.36 14.44
C ASN A 28 1.89 -4.61 15.26
N GLY A 29 2.22 -5.88 15.49
CA GLY A 29 3.38 -6.26 16.31
C GLY A 29 4.74 -5.84 15.74
N LEU A 30 4.83 -5.62 14.42
CA LEU A 30 6.08 -5.22 13.76
C LEU A 30 6.24 -3.71 13.71
N ASN A 31 5.15 -2.93 13.66
CA ASN A 31 5.19 -1.47 13.50
C ASN A 31 6.19 -1.02 12.41
N ARG A 32 6.13 -1.67 11.24
CA ARG A 32 7.03 -1.46 10.08
C ARG A 32 8.51 -1.81 10.31
N GLN A 33 8.85 -2.46 11.43
CA GLN A 33 10.19 -3.00 11.71
C GLN A 33 10.29 -4.40 11.11
N PHE A 34 10.54 -4.47 9.79
CA PHE A 34 10.73 -5.74 9.09
C PHE A 34 12.15 -6.29 9.28
N VAL A 35 12.52 -6.58 10.53
CA VAL A 35 13.76 -7.30 10.85
C VAL A 35 13.40 -8.77 11.05
N VAL A 36 13.54 -9.56 9.98
CA VAL A 36 13.31 -11.01 10.01
C VAL A 36 14.59 -11.73 9.60
N ASP A 37 14.90 -12.83 10.29
CA ASP A 37 16.10 -13.64 10.01
C ASP A 37 16.03 -14.36 8.65
N ALA A 38 14.82 -14.62 8.15
CA ALA A 38 14.58 -15.29 6.88
C ALA A 38 13.25 -14.82 6.23
N PRO A 39 13.07 -15.02 4.91
CA PRO A 39 11.80 -14.74 4.22
C PRO A 39 10.61 -15.51 4.80
N ASN A 40 9.40 -14.95 4.66
CA ASN A 40 8.10 -15.57 5.02
C ASN A 40 7.89 -15.91 6.51
N GLN A 41 8.67 -15.32 7.42
CA GLN A 41 8.55 -15.57 8.87
C GLN A 41 7.42 -14.78 9.53
N VAL A 42 7.14 -13.57 9.06
CA VAL A 42 6.09 -12.72 9.63
C VAL A 42 5.29 -12.10 8.49
N TRP A 43 3.97 -12.15 8.61
CA TRP A 43 3.04 -11.56 7.66
C TRP A 43 2.46 -10.29 8.27
N CYS A 44 2.59 -9.16 7.57
CA CYS A 44 1.97 -7.91 7.93
C CYS A 44 0.96 -7.54 6.83
N GLY A 45 -0.28 -7.21 7.23
CA GLY A 45 -1.35 -6.81 6.31
C GLY A 45 -1.30 -5.34 5.88
N ASP A 46 -0.28 -4.59 6.34
CA ASP A 46 -0.18 -3.16 6.11
C ASP A 46 0.36 -2.86 4.70
N ILE A 47 -0.56 -2.69 3.75
CA ILE A 47 -0.23 -2.26 2.39
C ILE A 47 -0.17 -0.73 2.38
N THR A 48 1.03 -0.18 2.29
CA THR A 48 1.24 1.28 2.11
C THR A 48 1.42 1.60 0.63
N TYR A 49 0.47 2.33 0.06
CA TYR A 49 0.64 2.91 -1.28
C TYR A 49 1.55 4.13 -1.18
N ILE A 50 2.79 4.00 -1.66
CA ILE A 50 3.74 5.11 -1.78
C ILE A 50 3.58 5.68 -3.19
N TRP A 51 3.11 6.93 -3.29
CA TRP A 51 3.11 7.63 -4.57
C TRP A 51 4.54 8.13 -4.83
N ALA A 52 5.29 7.42 -5.68
CA ALA A 52 6.50 7.98 -6.24
C ALA A 52 6.05 9.12 -7.16
N GLN A 53 6.13 10.35 -6.67
CA GLN A 53 5.92 11.54 -7.48
C GLN A 53 7.01 11.54 -8.56
N GLY A 54 6.68 10.97 -9.72
CA GLY A 54 7.47 11.12 -10.94
C GLY A 54 7.45 12.59 -11.34
N CYS A 55 8.62 13.07 -11.73
CA CYS A 55 8.90 14.37 -12.30
C CYS A 55 7.90 14.78 -13.39
#